data_AF-H5XDP6-F1
#
_entry.id   AF-H5XDP6-F1
#
_cell.length_a   1.000
_cell.length_b   1.000
_cell.length_c   1.000
_cell.angle_alpha   90.00
_cell.angle_beta   90.00
_cell.angle_gamma   90.00
#
_symmetry.space_group_name_H-M   'P 1'
#
loop_
_entity.id
_entity.type
_entity.pdbx_description
1 polymer ?
#
loop_
_entity_poly.entity_id
_entity_poly.type
_entity_poly.pdbx_seq_one_letter_code
_entity_poly.pdbx_strand_id
1 'polypeptide(L)'
;MSENTKSAAKARLYDAFAASGKALASGKRLELLDLLAQGERTVDALAKAAGLNLTTASAHLQTLKQAGFVATRREGVRIHYRLAGDDVAQLFALLRKVAETHQAAVPAARDAYLGEDNAAELSREELQVRIAAGDVVVLDVRPVEEYQAGHIPGALSIPVDELAERINELPEDLEIVVYCRGEYCVLAYDAVRLLTDRGRRAIRLNDGMLEWRLSELPVDAADLT
;
A
#
# COMPACT_ATOMS: atom_id res chain seq x y z
N MET A 1 -8.22 31.75 34.06
CA MET A 1 -9.15 30.92 33.25
C MET A 1 -10.00 30.09 34.20
N SER A 2 -11.31 30.26 34.19
CA SER A 2 -12.20 29.49 35.08
C SER A 2 -12.21 28.01 34.71
N GLU A 3 -12.56 27.15 35.66
CA GLU A 3 -12.66 25.70 35.49
C GLU A 3 -13.59 25.31 34.33
N ASN A 4 -14.67 26.08 34.13
CA ASN A 4 -15.62 25.91 33.03
C ASN A 4 -14.99 26.22 31.66
N THR A 5 -14.13 27.24 31.56
CA THR A 5 -13.40 27.56 30.32
C THR A 5 -12.38 26.47 29.96
N LYS A 6 -11.71 25.88 30.96
CA LYS A 6 -10.78 24.76 30.73
C LYS A 6 -11.51 23.52 30.23
N SER A 7 -12.68 23.21 30.78
CA SER A 7 -13.53 22.10 30.32
C SER A 7 -13.97 22.27 28.86
N ALA A 8 -14.46 23.45 28.48
CA ALA A 8 -14.87 23.74 27.10
C ALA A 8 -13.68 23.72 26.10
N ALA A 9 -12.48 24.13 26.53
CA ALA A 9 -11.28 24.01 25.71
C ALA A 9 -10.89 22.54 25.50
N LYS A 10 -10.98 21.71 26.55
CA LYS A 10 -10.73 20.26 26.47
C LYS A 10 -11.70 19.60 25.48
N ALA A 11 -13.00 19.87 25.56
CA ALA A 11 -13.99 19.30 24.65
C ALA A 11 -13.64 19.59 23.18
N ARG A 12 -13.37 20.86 22.85
CA ARG A 12 -12.96 21.26 21.49
C ARG A 12 -11.70 20.55 20.98
N LEU A 13 -10.74 20.28 21.86
CA LEU A 13 -9.53 19.53 21.50
C LEU A 13 -9.86 18.08 21.11
N TYR A 14 -10.70 17.40 21.89
CA TYR A 14 -11.11 16.03 21.58
C TYR A 14 -12.01 15.95 20.34
N ASP A 15 -12.87 16.96 20.11
CA ASP A 15 -13.65 17.06 18.88
C ASP A 15 -12.74 17.23 17.65
N ALA A 16 -11.64 17.98 17.78
CA ALA A 16 -10.64 18.10 16.72
C ALA A 16 -9.97 16.76 16.41
N PHE A 17 -9.63 15.96 17.43
CA PHE A 17 -9.11 14.60 17.21
C PHE A 17 -10.16 13.66 16.58
N ALA A 18 -11.41 13.76 17.02
CA ALA A 18 -12.51 12.96 16.49
C ALA A 18 -12.78 13.25 15.01
N ALA A 19 -12.51 14.47 14.54
CA ALA A 19 -12.62 14.82 13.12
C ALA A 19 -11.68 13.96 12.25
N SER A 20 -10.46 13.66 12.71
CA SER A 20 -9.54 12.73 12.04
C SER A 20 -10.13 11.32 11.98
N GLY A 21 -10.67 10.82 13.09
CA GLY A 21 -11.34 9.51 13.12
C GLY A 21 -12.53 9.43 12.16
N LYS A 22 -13.36 10.47 12.10
CA LYS A 22 -14.51 10.56 11.19
C LYS A 22 -14.08 10.52 9.72
N ALA A 23 -12.98 11.19 9.39
CA ALA A 23 -12.41 11.15 8.05
C ALA A 23 -11.84 9.75 7.71
N LEU A 24 -11.37 8.95 8.66
CA LEU A 24 -10.93 7.57 8.40
C LEU A 24 -12.08 6.54 8.38
N ALA A 25 -13.24 6.85 8.97
CA ALA A 25 -14.40 5.96 9.03
C ALA A 25 -15.13 5.80 7.67
N SER A 26 -14.42 5.32 6.64
CA SER A 26 -14.97 4.94 5.34
C SER A 26 -13.98 4.03 4.61
N GLY A 27 -14.43 2.84 4.21
CA GLY A 27 -13.60 1.88 3.47
C GLY A 27 -12.97 2.49 2.20
N LYS A 28 -13.74 3.26 1.41
CA LYS A 28 -13.21 3.91 0.20
C LYS A 28 -12.17 4.99 0.47
N ARG A 29 -12.23 5.68 1.61
CA ARG A 29 -11.16 6.62 1.98
C ARG A 29 -9.91 5.89 2.45
N LEU A 30 -10.05 4.77 3.16
CA LEU A 30 -8.93 3.91 3.51
C LEU A 30 -8.25 3.31 2.27
N GLU A 31 -9.03 2.86 1.28
CA GLU A 31 -8.52 2.39 -0.01
C GLU A 31 -7.78 3.49 -0.79
N LEU A 32 -8.28 4.73 -0.79
CA LEU A 32 -7.57 5.86 -1.39
C LEU A 32 -6.25 6.18 -0.66
N LEU A 33 -6.21 6.06 0.67
CA LEU A 33 -4.97 6.23 1.43
C LEU A 33 -3.97 5.11 1.12
N ASP A 34 -4.43 3.86 0.97
CA ASP A 34 -3.60 2.74 0.55
C ASP A 34 -2.94 2.98 -0.81
N LEU A 35 -3.72 3.43 -1.80
CA LEU A 35 -3.23 3.77 -3.14
C LEU A 35 -2.24 4.93 -3.14
N LEU A 36 -2.48 5.95 -2.29
CA LEU A 36 -1.59 7.11 -2.13
C LEU A 36 -0.33 6.78 -1.34
N ALA A 37 -0.34 5.71 -0.55
CA ALA A 37 0.84 5.21 0.15
C ALA A 37 1.89 4.63 -0.81
N GLN A 38 1.48 4.30 -2.04
CA GLN A 38 2.32 3.78 -3.12
C GLN A 38 2.90 4.87 -4.03
N GLY A 39 2.44 6.12 -3.91
CA GLY A 39 2.90 7.21 -4.75
C GLY A 39 1.87 8.30 -4.99
N GLU A 40 2.34 9.43 -5.51
CA GLU A 40 1.49 10.56 -5.91
C GLU A 40 0.64 10.21 -7.14
N ARG A 41 -0.65 10.56 -7.13
CA ARG A 41 -1.58 10.23 -8.22
C ARG A 41 -2.58 11.33 -8.51
N THR A 42 -3.07 11.36 -9.74
CA THR A 42 -4.17 12.24 -10.13
C THR A 42 -5.51 11.72 -9.62
N VAL A 43 -6.51 12.61 -9.57
CA VAL A 43 -7.88 12.26 -9.16
C VAL A 43 -8.48 11.17 -10.07
N ASP A 44 -8.24 11.25 -11.37
CA ASP A 44 -8.74 10.29 -12.35
C ASP A 44 -8.09 8.90 -12.19
N ALA A 45 -6.78 8.86 -11.94
CA ALA A 45 -6.08 7.61 -11.66
C ALA A 45 -6.59 6.96 -10.36
N LEU A 46 -6.79 7.75 -9.30
CA LEU A 46 -7.35 7.28 -8.03
C LEU A 46 -8.79 6.80 -8.18
N ALA A 47 -9.62 7.52 -8.93
CA ALA A 47 -11.00 7.14 -9.20
C ALA A 47 -11.06 5.80 -9.94
N LYS A 48 -10.24 5.63 -10.99
CA LYS A 48 -10.13 4.38 -11.74
C LYS A 48 -9.69 3.22 -10.85
N ALA A 49 -8.60 3.41 -10.10
CA ALA A 49 -8.03 2.37 -9.25
C ALA A 49 -8.97 1.92 -8.11
N ALA A 50 -9.72 2.86 -7.52
CA ALA A 50 -10.67 2.56 -6.44
C ALA A 50 -12.08 2.14 -6.92
N GLY A 51 -12.30 2.05 -8.25
CA GLY A 51 -13.60 1.74 -8.83
C GLY A 51 -14.68 2.81 -8.55
N LEU A 52 -14.29 4.09 -8.51
CA LEU A 52 -15.16 5.22 -8.20
C LEU A 52 -15.37 6.10 -9.43
N ASN A 53 -16.50 6.80 -9.48
CA ASN A 53 -16.65 7.93 -10.40
C ASN A 53 -15.86 9.16 -9.90
N LEU A 54 -15.55 10.08 -10.81
CA LEU A 54 -14.73 11.27 -10.51
C LEU A 54 -15.31 12.16 -9.41
N THR A 55 -16.63 12.34 -9.37
CA THR A 55 -17.30 13.20 -8.38
C THR A 55 -17.17 12.62 -6.98
N THR A 56 -17.43 11.32 -6.82
CA THR A 56 -17.31 10.61 -5.54
C THR A 56 -15.86 10.54 -5.08
N ALA A 57 -14.92 10.23 -5.97
CA ALA A 57 -13.49 10.24 -5.65
C ALA A 57 -13.03 11.64 -5.19
N SER A 58 -13.44 12.69 -5.90
CA SER A 58 -13.15 14.08 -5.52
C SER A 58 -13.69 14.42 -4.14
N ALA A 59 -14.93 14.03 -3.83
CA ALA A 59 -15.52 14.29 -2.51
C ALA A 59 -14.76 13.58 -1.37
N HIS A 60 -14.34 12.33 -1.60
CA HIS A 60 -13.51 11.59 -0.65
C HIS A 60 -12.14 12.26 -0.43
N LEU A 61 -11.46 12.63 -1.51
CA LEU A 61 -10.17 13.31 -1.45
C LEU A 61 -10.25 14.69 -0.79
N GLN A 62 -11.33 15.45 -1.02
CA GLN A 62 -11.55 16.71 -0.32
C GLN A 62 -11.78 16.49 1.18
N THR A 63 -12.51 15.46 1.57
CA THR A 63 -12.70 15.09 2.99
C THR A 63 -11.35 14.77 3.64
N LEU A 64 -10.53 13.95 2.98
CA LEU A 64 -9.19 13.61 3.46
C LEU A 64 -8.28 14.85 3.54
N LYS A 65 -8.35 15.74 2.55
CA LYS A 65 -7.57 16.98 2.51
C LYS A 65 -7.95 17.92 3.64
N GLN A 66 -9.24 18.11 3.89
CA GLN A 66 -9.74 18.95 4.99
C GLN A 66 -9.34 18.40 6.36
N ALA A 67 -9.24 17.08 6.50
CA ALA A 67 -8.73 16.42 7.70
C ALA A 67 -7.20 16.34 7.79
N GLY A 68 -6.47 16.86 6.80
CA GLY A 68 -5.00 16.90 6.79
C GLY A 68 -4.31 15.59 6.41
N PHE A 69 -5.02 14.57 5.91
CA PHE A 69 -4.41 13.29 5.54
C PHE A 69 -3.70 13.31 4.19
N VAL A 70 -4.08 14.23 3.30
CA VAL A 70 -3.51 14.32 1.95
C VAL A 70 -3.12 15.74 1.61
N ALA A 71 -2.02 15.88 0.89
CA ALA A 71 -1.58 17.13 0.29
C ALA A 71 -1.83 17.10 -1.23
N THR A 72 -1.84 18.28 -1.85
CA THR A 72 -2.04 18.40 -3.30
C THR A 72 -0.96 19.23 -3.95
N ARG A 73 -0.50 18.81 -5.12
CA ARG A 73 0.34 19.58 -6.03
C ARG A 73 -0.41 19.79 -7.34
N ARG A 74 -0.20 20.92 -7.99
CA ARG A 74 -0.74 21.19 -9.33
C ARG A 74 0.36 21.01 -10.35
N GLU A 75 0.06 20.25 -11.40
CA GLU A 75 0.95 20.04 -12.55
C GLU A 75 0.15 20.30 -13.83
N GLY A 76 0.38 21.48 -14.43
CA GLY A 76 -0.45 21.99 -15.52
C GLY A 76 -1.93 22.06 -15.14
N VAL A 77 -2.75 21.29 -15.85
CA VAL A 77 -4.20 21.19 -15.62
C VAL A 77 -4.59 20.12 -14.61
N ARG A 78 -3.65 19.24 -14.23
CA ARG A 78 -3.92 18.10 -13.34
C ARG A 78 -3.62 18.47 -11.89
N ILE A 79 -4.43 17.92 -10.99
CA ILE A 79 -4.19 17.96 -9.54
C ILE A 79 -3.73 16.59 -9.12
N HIS A 80 -2.56 16.56 -8.50
CA HIS A 80 -1.93 15.39 -7.94
C HIS A 80 -2.15 15.38 -6.43
N TYR A 81 -2.47 14.22 -5.89
CA TYR A 81 -2.65 13.95 -4.47
C TYR A 81 -1.54 13.03 -4.00
N ARG A 82 -1.08 13.28 -2.77
CA ARG A 82 -0.12 12.45 -2.04
C ARG A 82 -0.53 12.41 -0.56
N LEU A 83 -0.04 11.42 0.19
CA LEU A 83 -0.15 11.49 1.65
C LEU A 83 0.51 12.76 2.17
N ALA A 84 -0.06 13.36 3.23
CA ALA A 84 0.47 14.60 3.80
C ALA A 84 1.85 14.40 4.46
N GLY A 85 2.11 13.19 4.98
CA GLY A 85 3.37 12.80 5.60
C GLY A 85 3.40 11.30 5.90
N ASP A 86 4.54 10.83 6.38
CA ASP A 86 4.74 9.42 6.75
C ASP A 86 3.98 9.04 8.02
N ASP A 87 3.68 10.00 8.88
CA ASP A 87 2.80 9.82 10.04
C ASP A 87 1.39 9.38 9.63
N VAL A 88 0.87 9.86 8.50
CA VAL A 88 -0.40 9.39 7.93
C VAL A 88 -0.30 7.94 7.48
N ALA A 89 0.80 7.56 6.83
CA ALA A 89 1.05 6.18 6.42
C ALA A 89 1.18 5.25 7.62
N GLN A 90 1.90 5.67 8.67
CA GLN A 90 2.04 4.96 9.94
C GLN A 90 0.68 4.79 10.64
N LEU A 91 -0.13 5.84 10.70
CA LEU A 91 -1.47 5.76 11.27
C LEU A 91 -2.35 4.76 10.51
N PHE A 92 -2.31 4.76 9.18
CA PHE A 92 -3.04 3.81 8.37
C PHE A 92 -2.58 2.37 8.61
N ALA A 93 -1.27 2.13 8.65
CA ALA A 93 -0.71 0.82 8.98
C ALA A 93 -1.13 0.36 10.39
N LEU A 94 -1.07 1.25 11.39
CA LEU A 94 -1.49 0.97 12.76
C LEU A 94 -2.99 0.67 12.85
N LEU A 95 -3.82 1.40 12.11
CA LEU A 95 -5.26 1.15 12.05
C LEU A 95 -5.57 -0.27 11.57
N ARG A 96 -4.91 -0.73 10.50
CA ARG A 96 -5.06 -2.11 10.00
C ARG A 96 -4.61 -3.12 11.04
N LYS A 97 -3.44 -2.92 11.64
CA LYS A 97 -2.89 -3.82 12.68
C LYS A 97 -3.82 -3.94 13.90
N VAL A 98 -4.37 -2.83 14.37
CA VAL A 98 -5.35 -2.81 15.47
C VAL A 98 -6.63 -3.54 15.05
N ALA A 99 -7.10 -3.33 13.82
CA ALA A 99 -8.29 -4.01 13.32
C ALA A 99 -8.08 -5.53 13.20
N GLU A 100 -6.96 -5.99 12.63
CA GLU A 100 -6.58 -7.40 12.56
C GLU A 100 -6.53 -8.05 13.96
N THR A 101 -5.90 -7.37 14.92
CA THR A 101 -5.69 -7.90 16.27
C THR A 101 -6.99 -7.99 17.07
N HIS A 102 -7.90 -7.03 16.89
CA HIS A 102 -9.02 -6.83 17.81
C HIS A 102 -10.41 -7.02 17.19
N GLN A 103 -10.54 -7.08 15.87
CA GLN A 103 -11.82 -7.28 15.20
C GLN A 103 -11.89 -8.66 14.57
N ALA A 104 -12.71 -9.54 15.17
CA ALA A 104 -12.91 -10.91 14.69
C ALA A 104 -13.40 -11.00 13.24
N ALA A 105 -14.02 -9.95 12.71
CA ALA A 105 -14.49 -9.90 11.32
C ALA A 105 -13.35 -9.73 10.30
N VAL A 106 -12.19 -9.21 10.70
CA VAL A 106 -11.12 -8.84 9.76
C VAL A 106 -10.43 -10.08 9.17
N PRO A 107 -9.98 -11.09 9.96
CA PRO A 107 -9.35 -12.28 9.37
C PRO A 107 -10.28 -13.01 8.38
N ALA A 108 -11.56 -13.16 8.72
CA ALA A 108 -12.53 -13.79 7.82
C ALA A 108 -12.75 -12.98 6.53
N ALA A 109 -12.82 -11.64 6.62
CA ALA A 109 -12.95 -10.79 5.44
C ALA A 109 -11.68 -10.80 4.57
N ARG A 110 -10.50 -10.86 5.21
CA ARG A 110 -9.21 -11.03 4.55
C ARG A 110 -9.16 -12.35 3.78
N ASP A 111 -9.46 -13.47 4.43
CA ASP A 111 -9.42 -14.81 3.80
C ASP A 111 -10.43 -14.91 2.65
N ALA A 112 -11.61 -14.31 2.81
CA ALA A 112 -12.60 -14.23 1.73
C ALA A 112 -12.13 -13.39 0.52
N TYR A 113 -11.25 -12.41 0.75
CA TYR A 113 -10.72 -11.54 -0.30
C TYR A 113 -9.46 -12.10 -0.96
N LEU A 114 -8.51 -12.59 -0.16
CA LEU A 114 -7.19 -13.06 -0.62
C LEU A 114 -7.16 -14.56 -0.94
N GLY A 115 -8.14 -15.33 -0.47
CA GLY A 115 -8.11 -16.79 -0.47
C GLY A 115 -7.41 -17.36 0.75
N GLU A 116 -7.42 -18.69 0.89
CA GLU A 116 -6.69 -19.38 1.97
C GLU A 116 -5.18 -19.19 1.80
N ASP A 117 -4.54 -18.64 2.84
CA ASP A 117 -3.11 -18.35 2.87
C ASP A 117 -2.30 -19.63 3.10
N ASN A 118 -1.97 -20.32 2.00
CA ASN A 118 -1.10 -21.49 2.00
C ASN A 118 0.27 -21.17 1.37
N ALA A 119 0.53 -19.92 1.00
CA ALA A 119 1.80 -19.53 0.41
C ALA A 119 2.87 -19.49 1.50
N ALA A 120 4.06 -20.03 1.19
CA ALA A 120 5.21 -19.78 2.03
C ALA A 120 5.48 -18.27 2.08
N GLU A 121 5.93 -17.84 3.25
CA GLU A 121 6.06 -16.45 3.63
C GLU A 121 7.50 -16.18 4.08
N LEU A 122 8.06 -15.06 3.63
CA LEU A 122 9.42 -14.63 3.92
C LEU A 122 9.40 -13.31 4.67
N SER A 123 10.16 -13.19 5.75
CA SER A 123 10.33 -11.92 6.43
C SER A 123 11.27 -10.99 5.65
N ARG A 124 11.18 -9.70 5.95
CA ARG A 124 12.03 -8.68 5.33
C ARG A 124 13.50 -8.80 5.71
N GLU A 125 13.77 -9.20 6.94
CA GLU A 125 15.14 -9.43 7.44
C GLU A 125 15.77 -10.59 6.66
N GLU A 126 15.02 -11.68 6.48
CA GLU A 126 15.45 -12.81 5.66
C GLU A 126 15.62 -12.42 4.19
N LEU A 127 14.73 -11.58 3.64
CA LEU A 127 14.87 -11.05 2.28
C LEU A 127 16.21 -10.34 2.08
N GLN A 128 16.58 -9.44 3.00
CA GLN A 128 17.83 -8.69 2.90
C GLN A 128 19.06 -9.61 2.92
N VAL A 129 19.05 -10.64 3.78
CA VAL A 129 20.13 -11.65 3.83
C VAL A 129 20.23 -12.38 2.49
N ARG A 130 19.10 -12.78 1.91
CA ARG A 130 19.07 -13.53 0.65
C ARG A 130 19.40 -12.71 -0.59
N ILE A 131 19.01 -11.43 -0.62
CA ILE A 131 19.43 -10.48 -1.66
C ILE A 131 20.96 -10.36 -1.63
N ALA A 132 21.55 -10.19 -0.45
CA ALA A 132 23.01 -10.06 -0.31
C ALA A 132 23.76 -11.34 -0.71
N ALA A 133 23.15 -12.52 -0.54
CA ALA A 133 23.69 -13.79 -1.00
C ALA A 133 23.57 -14.00 -2.52
N GLY A 134 22.62 -13.32 -3.19
CA GLY A 134 22.36 -13.47 -4.61
C GLY A 134 21.51 -14.71 -4.96
N ASP A 135 20.84 -15.31 -3.98
CA ASP A 135 20.10 -16.57 -4.13
C ASP A 135 18.64 -16.38 -4.55
N VAL A 136 18.17 -15.13 -4.58
CA VAL A 136 16.78 -14.77 -4.89
C VAL A 136 16.70 -13.69 -5.94
N VAL A 137 15.58 -13.68 -6.66
CA VAL A 137 15.15 -12.53 -7.46
C VAL A 137 13.93 -11.89 -6.80
N VAL A 138 13.92 -10.57 -6.67
CA VAL A 138 12.80 -9.84 -6.10
C VAL A 138 11.89 -9.39 -7.25
N LEU A 139 10.59 -9.65 -7.13
CA LEU A 139 9.59 -9.35 -8.15
C LEU A 139 8.52 -8.39 -7.61
N ASP A 140 8.44 -7.21 -8.20
CA ASP A 140 7.36 -6.26 -8.01
C ASP A 140 6.24 -6.52 -9.03
N VAL A 141 5.05 -6.87 -8.53
CA VAL A 141 3.89 -7.20 -9.36
C VAL A 141 2.83 -6.09 -9.38
N ARG A 142 3.17 -4.90 -8.86
CA ARG A 142 2.31 -3.72 -8.90
C ARG A 142 2.28 -3.12 -10.32
N PRO A 143 1.28 -2.26 -10.62
CA PRO A 143 1.32 -1.44 -11.82
C PRO A 143 2.65 -0.67 -11.96
N VAL A 144 3.09 -0.49 -13.21
CA VAL A 144 4.40 0.12 -13.53
C VAL A 144 4.56 1.50 -12.88
N GLU A 145 3.50 2.28 -12.79
CA GLU A 145 3.56 3.62 -12.19
C GLU A 145 3.89 3.57 -10.68
N GLU A 146 3.49 2.51 -9.98
CA GLU A 146 3.83 2.31 -8.56
C GLU A 146 5.27 1.88 -8.38
N TYR A 147 5.75 0.99 -9.25
CA TYR A 147 7.15 0.61 -9.29
C TYR A 147 8.02 1.85 -9.53
N GLN A 148 7.69 2.67 -10.53
CA GLN A 148 8.43 3.89 -10.86
C GLN A 148 8.43 4.90 -9.71
N ALA A 149 7.32 5.04 -8.97
CA ALA A 149 7.23 5.94 -7.83
C ALA A 149 8.10 5.52 -6.63
N GLY A 150 8.45 4.23 -6.54
CA GLY A 150 9.33 3.70 -5.51
C GLY A 150 9.21 2.18 -5.38
N HIS A 151 10.33 1.47 -5.39
CA HIS A 151 10.42 0.01 -5.33
C HIS A 151 11.61 -0.47 -4.49
N ILE A 152 11.61 -1.76 -4.14
CA ILE A 152 12.74 -2.40 -3.46
C ILE A 152 13.94 -2.39 -4.42
N PRO A 153 15.14 -1.97 -3.98
CA PRO A 153 16.32 -1.92 -4.84
C PRO A 153 16.64 -3.27 -5.50
N GLY A 154 16.93 -3.23 -6.79
CA GLY A 154 17.21 -4.43 -7.59
C GLY A 154 16.00 -5.32 -7.91
N ALA A 155 14.78 -4.92 -7.54
CA ALA A 155 13.57 -5.64 -7.93
C ALA A 155 13.31 -5.58 -9.43
N LEU A 156 12.75 -6.65 -9.99
CA LEU A 156 12.23 -6.68 -11.36
C LEU A 156 10.76 -6.24 -11.37
N SER A 157 10.36 -5.43 -12.35
CA SER A 157 8.96 -5.03 -12.54
C SER A 157 8.29 -5.89 -13.60
N ILE A 158 7.35 -6.72 -13.16
CA ILE A 158 6.42 -7.44 -14.04
C ILE A 158 5.03 -7.37 -13.40
N PRO A 159 4.16 -6.43 -13.83
CA PRO A 159 2.79 -6.34 -13.35
C PRO A 159 2.06 -7.69 -13.43
N VAL A 160 1.22 -7.98 -12.44
CA VAL A 160 0.58 -9.31 -12.33
C VAL A 160 -0.25 -9.70 -13.56
N ASP A 161 -0.83 -8.73 -14.26
CA ASP A 161 -1.59 -8.91 -15.50
C ASP A 161 -0.73 -9.24 -16.71
N GLU A 162 0.55 -8.90 -16.69
CA GLU A 162 1.54 -9.24 -17.72
C GLU A 162 2.35 -10.51 -17.38
N LEU A 163 2.31 -10.94 -16.11
CA LEU A 163 3.19 -11.98 -15.57
C LEU A 163 3.08 -13.32 -16.31
N ALA A 164 1.88 -13.69 -16.76
CA ALA A 164 1.67 -14.93 -17.50
C ALA A 164 2.48 -15.00 -18.81
N GLU A 165 2.63 -13.86 -19.48
CA GLU A 165 3.28 -13.74 -20.79
C GLU A 165 4.78 -13.50 -20.63
N ARG A 166 5.18 -12.82 -19.55
CA ARG A 166 6.55 -12.39 -19.27
C ARG A 166 7.31 -13.30 -18.31
N ILE A 167 6.73 -14.44 -17.91
CA ILE A 167 7.34 -15.38 -16.96
C ILE A 167 8.75 -15.87 -17.37
N ASN A 168 9.04 -15.89 -18.67
CA ASN A 168 10.34 -16.30 -19.22
C ASN A 168 11.44 -15.25 -19.04
N GLU A 169 11.10 -14.02 -18.63
CA GLU A 169 12.08 -12.99 -18.27
C GLU A 169 12.69 -13.24 -16.88
N LEU A 170 12.03 -14.06 -16.05
CA LEU A 170 12.49 -14.38 -14.71
C LEU A 170 13.55 -15.49 -14.76
N PRO A 171 14.59 -15.45 -13.89
CA PRO A 171 15.59 -16.50 -13.79
C PRO A 171 14.97 -17.84 -13.35
N GLU A 172 15.35 -18.94 -14.01
CA GLU A 172 14.82 -20.28 -13.72
C GLU A 172 15.45 -20.91 -12.46
N ASP A 173 16.71 -20.59 -12.19
CA ASP A 173 17.50 -21.23 -11.13
C ASP A 173 17.41 -20.54 -9.76
N LEU A 174 16.77 -19.37 -9.68
CA LEU A 174 16.60 -18.60 -8.45
C LEU A 174 15.19 -18.75 -7.89
N GLU A 175 15.05 -18.56 -6.57
CA GLU A 175 13.73 -18.44 -5.96
C GLU A 175 13.19 -17.02 -6.15
N ILE A 176 11.92 -16.90 -6.53
CA ILE A 176 11.27 -15.63 -6.81
C ILE A 176 10.57 -15.13 -5.55
N VAL A 177 11.03 -14.02 -4.98
CA VAL A 177 10.37 -13.36 -3.86
C VAL A 177 9.43 -12.29 -4.42
N VAL A 178 8.13 -12.53 -4.30
CA VAL A 178 7.08 -11.64 -4.82
C VAL A 178 6.65 -10.65 -3.73
N TYR A 179 6.55 -9.37 -4.06
CA TYR A 179 5.95 -8.36 -3.19
C TYR A 179 4.97 -7.45 -3.94
N CYS A 180 4.12 -6.76 -3.18
CA CYS A 180 3.16 -5.78 -3.70
C CYS A 180 3.06 -4.56 -2.75
N ARG A 181 1.87 -3.98 -2.56
CA ARG A 181 1.61 -2.73 -1.84
C ARG A 181 1.78 -2.85 -0.33
N GLY A 182 1.41 -4.02 0.20
CA GLY A 182 1.40 -4.36 1.61
C GLY A 182 0.75 -5.72 1.85
N GLU A 183 0.59 -6.08 3.12
CA GLU A 183 0.07 -7.37 3.63
C GLU A 183 -1.27 -7.80 3.00
N TYR A 184 -2.14 -6.86 2.67
CA TYR A 184 -3.49 -7.15 2.11
C TYR A 184 -3.58 -7.02 0.59
N CYS A 185 -2.45 -6.96 -0.13
CA CYS A 185 -2.47 -6.86 -1.59
C CYS A 185 -2.70 -8.22 -2.26
N VAL A 186 -3.84 -8.39 -2.93
CA VAL A 186 -4.18 -9.61 -3.68
C VAL A 186 -3.21 -9.93 -4.84
N LEU A 187 -2.57 -8.91 -5.44
CA LEU A 187 -1.69 -9.12 -6.59
C LEU A 187 -0.50 -10.04 -6.27
N ALA A 188 0.03 -9.97 -5.04
CA ALA A 188 1.12 -10.85 -4.62
C ALA A 188 0.64 -12.31 -4.49
N TYR A 189 -0.58 -12.54 -3.99
CA TYR A 189 -1.18 -13.87 -3.90
C TYR A 189 -1.42 -14.46 -5.29
N ASP A 190 -2.03 -13.68 -6.19
CA ASP A 190 -2.28 -14.11 -7.57
C ASP A 190 -0.99 -14.43 -8.33
N ALA A 191 0.05 -13.61 -8.15
CA ALA A 191 1.35 -13.83 -8.75
C ALA A 191 2.03 -15.11 -8.25
N VAL A 192 2.08 -15.34 -6.92
CA VAL A 192 2.67 -16.56 -6.36
C VAL A 192 1.93 -17.81 -6.83
N ARG A 193 0.60 -17.77 -6.87
CA ARG A 193 -0.23 -18.88 -7.40
C ARG A 193 0.10 -19.14 -8.86
N LEU A 194 0.10 -18.11 -9.71
CA LEU A 194 0.42 -18.22 -11.13
C LEU A 194 1.82 -18.81 -11.35
N LEU A 195 2.83 -18.33 -10.63
CA LEU A 195 4.20 -18.81 -10.74
C LEU A 195 4.31 -20.28 -10.31
N THR A 196 3.69 -20.64 -9.19
CA THR A 196 3.69 -22.02 -8.67
C THR A 196 2.98 -22.98 -9.63
N ASP A 197 1.83 -22.59 -10.18
CA ASP A 197 1.07 -23.36 -11.16
C ASP A 197 1.87 -23.59 -12.46
N ARG A 198 2.86 -22.73 -12.74
CA ARG A 198 3.80 -22.85 -13.87
C ARG A 198 5.12 -23.51 -13.49
N GLY A 199 5.19 -24.12 -12.30
CA GLY A 199 6.37 -24.86 -11.83
C GLY A 199 7.54 -23.98 -11.41
N ARG A 200 7.33 -22.67 -11.21
CA ARG A 200 8.36 -21.75 -10.72
C ARG A 200 8.34 -21.72 -9.19
N ARG A 201 9.53 -21.66 -8.57
CA ARG A 201 9.66 -21.48 -7.12
C ARG A 201 9.39 -20.02 -6.78
N ALA A 202 8.27 -19.76 -6.12
CA ALA A 202 7.88 -18.43 -5.70
C ALA A 202 7.46 -18.44 -4.23
N ILE A 203 7.86 -17.39 -3.52
CA ILE A 203 7.52 -17.13 -2.12
C ILE A 203 7.05 -15.69 -1.98
N ARG A 204 6.10 -15.44 -1.09
CA ARG A 204 5.60 -14.08 -0.85
C ARG A 204 6.43 -13.40 0.24
N LEU A 205 6.74 -12.11 0.07
CA LEU A 205 7.21 -11.26 1.16
C LEU A 205 6.03 -10.93 2.09
N ASN A 206 6.23 -11.08 3.40
CA ASN A 206 5.17 -10.82 4.40
C ASN A 206 4.76 -9.34 4.41
N ASP A 207 5.75 -8.49 4.20
CA ASP A 207 5.60 -7.05 4.03
C ASP A 207 5.29 -6.69 2.57
N GLY A 208 4.89 -5.45 2.32
CA GLY A 208 4.97 -4.84 0.99
C GLY A 208 5.72 -3.52 1.02
N MET A 209 5.53 -2.73 -0.04
CA MET A 209 6.25 -1.45 -0.15
C MET A 209 5.91 -0.44 0.92
N LEU A 210 4.68 -0.46 1.45
CA LEU A 210 4.31 0.40 2.56
C LEU A 210 5.20 0.13 3.78
N GLU A 211 5.25 -1.13 4.22
CA GLU A 211 6.01 -1.53 5.40
C GLU A 211 7.51 -1.39 5.17
N TRP A 212 8.00 -1.68 3.95
CA TRP A 212 9.39 -1.45 3.54
C TRP A 212 9.82 0.00 3.75
N ARG A 213 9.04 0.93 3.21
CA ARG A 213 9.28 2.38 3.31
C ARG A 213 9.18 2.89 4.74
N LEU A 214 8.22 2.39 5.51
CA LEU A 214 8.02 2.80 6.91
C LEU A 214 9.14 2.36 7.85
N SER A 215 9.98 1.39 7.47
CA SER A 215 11.19 1.05 8.23
C SER A 215 12.44 1.72 7.67
N GLU A 216 12.29 2.77 6.85
CA GLU A 216 13.39 3.62 6.37
C GLU A 216 14.48 2.85 5.61
N LEU A 217 14.10 1.74 4.99
CA LEU A 217 15.00 0.97 4.13
C LEU A 217 15.21 1.69 2.79
N PRO A 218 16.32 1.41 2.09
CA PRO A 218 16.59 2.00 0.78
C PRO A 218 15.46 1.71 -0.22
N VAL A 219 15.08 2.73 -0.99
CA VAL A 219 14.05 2.65 -2.04
C VAL A 219 14.65 3.22 -3.31
N ASP A 220 14.56 2.47 -4.40
CA ASP A 220 14.88 2.97 -5.73
C ASP A 220 13.62 3.59 -6.34
N ALA A 221 13.80 4.62 -7.15
CA ALA A 221 12.75 5.19 -7.98
C ALA A 221 13.29 5.29 -9.40
N ALA A 222 12.45 5.05 -10.41
CA ALA A 222 12.88 5.30 -11.77
C ALA A 222 13.03 6.81 -11.95
N ASP A 223 14.17 7.26 -12.46
CA ASP A 223 14.37 8.67 -12.83
C ASP A 223 13.23 9.08 -13.76
N LEU A 224 12.41 10.05 -13.32
CA LEU A 224 11.42 10.74 -14.14
C LEU A 224 12.20 11.60 -15.16
N THR A 225 12.76 10.96 -16.19
CA THR A 225 13.41 11.61 -17.34
C THR A 225 12.41 11.86 -18.46
#